data_AF-A0A2W6C1K2-F1
#
_entry.id   AF-A0A2W6C1K2-F1
#
_cell.length_a   1.000
_cell.length_b   1.000
_cell.length_c   1.000
_cell.angle_alpha   90.00
_cell.angle_beta   90.00
_cell.angle_gamma   90.00
#
_symmetry.space_group_name_H-M   'P 1'
#
loop_
_entity.id
_entity.type
_entity.pdbx_description
1 polymer ?
#
loop_
_entity_poly.entity_id
_entity_poly.type
_entity_poly.pdbx_seq_one_letter_code
_entity_poly.pdbx_strand_id
1 'polypeptide(L)'
;MSRRRIVRRGIALVSGIAAGSILAACGGAIPTAAPSPAVSAPTSTAAASGSAAPAAQSPPVGATSIARKGGTAVYYASQEGSHLIPSFSSFSTVIAPTAPFFNGLTKPGLNLEPLPDLAESWTSTPDGTQWTFKLRKGIKWHDGQPFT
;
A
#
# COMPACT_ATOMS: atom_id res chain seq x y z
N MET A 1 -28.55 1.86 -36.94
CA MET A 1 -28.67 3.16 -36.23
C MET A 1 -27.79 3.13 -34.99
N SER A 2 -26.78 4.00 -34.93
CA SER A 2 -25.64 3.89 -34.00
C SER A 2 -25.91 4.52 -32.63
N ARG A 3 -25.64 3.75 -31.57
CA ARG A 3 -25.78 4.09 -30.13
C ARG A 3 -25.06 5.38 -29.71
N ARG A 4 -24.19 5.92 -30.56
CA ARG A 4 -23.39 7.14 -30.33
C ARG A 4 -24.18 8.45 -30.42
N ARG A 5 -25.43 8.44 -30.91
CA ARG A 5 -26.27 9.65 -31.00
C ARG A 5 -27.09 9.96 -29.73
N ILE A 6 -27.25 8.99 -28.83
CA ILE A 6 -28.07 9.16 -27.61
C ILE A 6 -27.29 9.86 -26.49
N VAL A 7 -25.96 9.69 -26.42
CA VAL A 7 -25.14 10.26 -25.35
C VAL A 7 -24.84 11.76 -25.56
N ARG A 8 -24.95 12.27 -26.80
CA ARG A 8 -24.56 13.66 -27.14
C ARG A 8 -25.63 14.74 -26.90
N ARG A 9 -26.80 14.42 -26.32
CA ARG A 9 -27.90 15.37 -26.13
C ARG A 9 -28.38 15.55 -24.68
N GLY A 10 -27.64 15.01 -23.70
CA GLY A 10 -28.24 14.73 -22.39
C GLY A 10 -27.88 15.59 -21.18
N ILE A 11 -26.93 16.53 -21.21
CA ILE A 11 -26.58 17.30 -19.99
C ILE A 11 -26.20 18.74 -20.33
N ALA A 12 -27.18 19.62 -20.24
CA ALA A 12 -27.00 21.05 -20.04
C ALA A 12 -28.00 21.51 -18.97
N LEU A 13 -27.52 22.33 -18.03
CA LEU A 13 -28.24 23.15 -17.06
C LEU A 13 -28.87 22.44 -15.85
N VAL A 14 -28.22 22.53 -14.68
CA VAL A 14 -28.75 23.28 -13.52
C VAL A 14 -27.56 23.90 -12.77
N SER A 15 -27.69 25.21 -12.52
CA SER A 15 -26.72 26.09 -11.89
C SER A 15 -27.10 26.30 -10.42
N GLY A 16 -26.08 26.35 -9.54
CA GLY A 16 -26.05 27.14 -8.31
C GLY A 16 -26.92 26.70 -7.12
N ILE A 17 -26.32 26.61 -5.93
CA ILE A 17 -26.73 27.29 -4.69
C ILE A 17 -25.59 27.21 -3.66
N ALA A 18 -25.18 28.41 -3.25
CA ALA A 18 -24.66 28.89 -1.97
C ALA A 18 -23.67 28.06 -1.13
N ALA A 19 -22.49 28.65 -0.97
CA ALA A 19 -21.65 28.51 0.22
C ALA A 19 -22.37 29.04 1.48
N GLY A 20 -22.20 28.36 2.60
CA GLY A 20 -22.73 28.79 3.90
C GLY A 20 -22.18 27.94 5.03
N SER A 21 -21.12 28.43 5.66
CA SER A 21 -20.44 27.88 6.83
C SER A 21 -21.39 27.75 8.03
N ILE A 22 -21.39 26.60 8.71
CA ILE A 22 -21.94 26.49 10.08
C ILE A 22 -20.91 25.82 10.99
N LEU A 23 -20.30 26.67 11.81
CA LEU A 23 -19.57 26.31 13.03
C LEU A 23 -20.61 26.27 14.16
N ALA A 24 -20.91 25.09 14.72
CA ALA A 24 -21.69 24.94 15.95
C ALA A 24 -21.29 23.59 16.59
N ALA A 25 -20.30 23.58 17.48
CA ALA A 25 -20.54 23.66 18.91
C ALA A 25 -21.39 22.48 19.41
N CYS A 26 -20.75 21.35 19.70
CA CYS A 26 -21.34 20.30 20.53
C CYS A 26 -21.44 20.84 21.97
N GLY A 27 -22.50 21.58 22.25
CA GLY A 27 -23.05 21.81 23.58
C GLY A 27 -24.33 20.99 23.70
N GLY A 28 -24.30 19.91 24.47
CA GLY A 28 -25.47 19.07 24.73
C GLY A 28 -25.36 18.44 26.11
N ALA A 29 -26.02 19.07 27.08
CA ALA A 29 -26.14 18.61 28.46
C ALA A 29 -27.11 17.42 28.58
N ILE A 30 -26.63 16.37 29.27
CA ILE A 30 -27.25 15.51 30.30
C ILE A 30 -28.72 15.05 30.13
N PRO A 31 -28.96 13.74 30.32
CA PRO A 31 -30.03 13.29 31.22
C PRO A 31 -29.49 12.55 32.46
N THR A 32 -30.09 12.90 33.60
CA THR A 32 -29.77 12.51 34.99
C THR A 32 -30.56 11.26 35.42
N ALA A 33 -29.99 10.56 36.43
CA ALA A 33 -30.59 9.58 37.38
C ALA A 33 -30.30 8.08 37.06
N ALA A 34 -29.83 7.20 37.96
CA ALA A 34 -29.41 7.24 39.37
C ALA A 34 -28.61 5.92 39.68
N PRO A 35 -28.18 5.59 40.93
CA PRO A 35 -26.81 5.24 41.26
C PRO A 35 -26.51 3.72 41.29
N SER A 36 -25.24 3.35 41.12
CA SER A 36 -24.71 2.05 41.54
C SER A 36 -23.38 2.25 42.30
N PRO A 37 -23.13 1.46 43.37
CA PRO A 37 -22.21 1.82 44.44
C PRO A 37 -20.73 1.74 44.06
N ALA A 38 -19.97 2.59 44.74
CA ALA A 38 -18.55 2.84 44.59
C ALA A 38 -17.69 1.58 44.74
N VAL A 39 -16.85 1.34 43.73
CA VAL A 39 -15.65 0.51 43.86
C VAL A 39 -14.48 1.47 44.09
N SER A 40 -13.99 1.51 45.33
CA SER A 40 -12.78 2.22 45.70
C SER A 40 -11.54 1.42 45.27
N ALA A 41 -10.68 2.01 44.45
CA ALA A 41 -9.30 1.57 44.22
C ALA A 41 -8.48 2.75 43.65
N PRO A 42 -7.13 2.74 43.75
CA PRO A 42 -6.40 3.33 44.86
C PRO A 42 -5.68 4.62 44.48
N THR A 43 -5.21 5.29 45.52
CA THR A 43 -4.40 6.50 45.58
C THR A 43 -3.25 6.54 44.55
N SER A 44 -3.26 7.60 43.74
CA SER A 44 -2.14 8.04 42.91
C SER A 44 -0.90 8.28 43.78
N THR A 45 0.13 7.45 43.60
CA THR A 45 1.47 7.72 44.12
C THR A 45 2.24 8.43 43.03
N ALA A 46 2.55 9.70 43.28
CA ALA A 46 3.37 10.52 42.41
C ALA A 46 4.85 10.10 42.48
N ALA A 47 5.46 10.08 41.30
CA ALA A 47 6.84 10.43 40.97
C ALA A 47 8.00 9.82 41.79
N ALA A 48 8.79 8.98 41.11
CA ALA A 48 10.23 8.93 41.32
C ALA A 48 10.97 8.89 39.99
N SER A 49 11.92 9.81 39.89
CA SER A 49 12.80 10.17 38.79
C SER A 49 13.69 9.06 38.23
N GLY A 50 13.98 9.15 36.93
CA GLY A 50 15.36 9.07 36.43
C GLY A 50 15.85 7.71 35.94
N SER A 51 15.73 7.47 34.63
CA SER A 51 16.80 6.84 33.86
C SER A 51 16.66 7.29 32.41
N ALA A 52 17.47 8.30 32.04
CA ALA A 52 17.60 8.70 30.65
C ALA A 52 18.29 7.57 29.89
N ALA A 53 17.53 6.84 29.06
CA ALA A 53 18.09 5.91 28.11
C ALA A 53 19.09 6.65 27.20
N PRO A 54 20.29 6.12 26.94
CA PRO A 54 21.24 6.79 26.06
C PRO A 54 20.61 6.94 24.69
N ALA A 55 20.60 8.18 24.19
CA ALA A 55 20.16 8.50 22.84
C ALA A 55 20.95 7.62 21.86
N ALA A 56 20.24 6.76 21.12
CA ALA A 56 20.81 5.98 20.05
C ALA A 56 21.40 6.95 19.02
N GLN A 57 22.73 7.05 18.99
CA GLN A 57 23.43 7.83 17.98
C GLN A 57 23.08 7.23 16.61
N SER A 58 22.47 8.05 15.75
CA SER A 58 22.21 7.65 14.37
C SER A 58 23.53 7.27 13.70
N PRO A 59 23.61 6.12 12.99
CA PRO A 59 24.83 5.73 12.32
C PRO A 59 25.24 6.82 11.30
N PRO A 60 26.54 7.06 11.12
CA PRO A 60 27.02 8.07 10.18
C PRO A 60 26.53 7.75 8.76
N VAL A 61 25.86 8.73 8.16
CA VAL A 61 25.44 8.70 6.76
C VAL A 61 26.72 8.75 5.91
N GLY A 62 27.18 7.61 5.43
CA GLY A 62 28.40 7.53 4.61
C GLY A 62 29.13 6.19 4.60
N ALA A 63 28.74 5.22 5.42
CA ALA A 63 29.29 3.87 5.30
C ALA A 63 28.73 3.19 4.05
N THR A 64 29.49 3.18 2.96
CA THR A 64 29.26 2.26 1.84
C THR A 64 29.61 0.86 2.31
N SER A 65 28.65 0.20 2.97
CA SER A 65 28.79 -1.22 3.30
C SER A 65 28.81 -2.00 1.99
N ILE A 66 29.87 -2.77 1.77
CA ILE A 66 29.87 -3.80 0.73
C ILE A 66 28.71 -4.73 1.04
N ALA A 67 27.78 -4.88 0.09
CA ALA A 67 26.62 -5.74 0.26
C ALA A 67 27.09 -7.17 0.58
N ARG A 68 26.74 -7.68 1.76
CA ARG A 68 27.03 -9.08 2.12
C ARG A 68 26.10 -9.99 1.33
N LYS A 69 26.68 -10.98 0.65
CA LYS A 69 25.92 -12.01 -0.05
C LYS A 69 25.31 -12.99 0.96
N GLY A 70 24.03 -13.28 0.82
CA GLY A 70 23.29 -14.19 1.70
C GLY A 70 22.75 -13.49 2.95
N GLY A 71 22.15 -14.28 3.85
CA GLY A 71 21.49 -13.82 5.07
C GLY A 71 19.99 -14.08 5.07
N THR A 72 19.34 -13.69 6.16
CA THR A 72 17.89 -13.82 6.35
C THR A 72 17.27 -12.44 6.37
N ALA A 73 16.29 -12.22 5.50
CA ALA A 73 15.40 -11.06 5.59
C ALA A 73 14.16 -11.45 6.42
N VAL A 74 13.84 -10.65 7.43
CA VAL A 74 12.61 -10.82 8.23
C VAL A 74 11.64 -9.71 7.84
N TYR A 75 10.47 -10.10 7.34
CA TYR A 75 9.39 -9.18 6.98
C TYR A 75 8.29 -9.24 8.04
N TYR A 76 7.90 -8.07 8.56
CA TYR A 76 6.77 -7.94 9.46
C TYR A 76 5.51 -7.60 8.67
N ALA A 77 4.46 -8.41 8.84
CA ALA A 77 3.13 -8.11 8.33
C ALA A 77 2.22 -7.77 9.51
N SER A 78 1.50 -6.65 9.42
CA SER A 78 0.55 -6.23 10.46
C SER A 78 -0.73 -7.07 10.49
N GLN A 79 -1.00 -7.82 9.42
CA GLN A 79 -2.13 -8.72 9.29
C GLN A 79 -1.68 -9.97 8.54
N GLU A 80 -2.36 -11.09 8.80
CA GLU A 80 -2.16 -12.32 8.05
C GLU A 80 -2.73 -12.20 6.64
N GLY A 81 -1.99 -12.69 5.66
CA GLY A 81 -2.47 -12.81 4.28
C GLY A 81 -3.37 -14.04 4.14
N SER A 82 -4.55 -13.88 3.55
CA SER A 82 -5.50 -14.99 3.40
C SER A 82 -5.09 -16.04 2.36
N HIS A 83 -4.14 -15.71 1.48
CA HIS A 83 -3.64 -16.57 0.41
C HIS A 83 -2.30 -16.03 -0.14
N LEU A 84 -1.60 -16.85 -0.93
CA LEU A 84 -0.34 -16.51 -1.60
C LEU A 84 -0.49 -16.30 -3.11
N ILE A 85 -1.70 -15.99 -3.57
CA ILE A 85 -2.02 -15.80 -4.99
C ILE A 85 -2.10 -14.28 -5.26
N PRO A 86 -1.08 -13.67 -5.91
CA PRO A 86 -1.04 -12.21 -6.07
C PRO A 86 -2.15 -11.66 -6.97
N SER A 87 -2.75 -12.46 -7.85
CA SER A 87 -3.84 -12.01 -8.72
C SER A 87 -5.18 -11.81 -8.00
N PHE A 88 -5.35 -12.34 -6.78
CA PHE A 88 -6.59 -12.28 -6.02
C PHE A 88 -6.61 -11.20 -4.94
N SER A 89 -5.49 -10.50 -4.72
CA SER A 89 -5.36 -9.49 -3.67
C SER A 89 -4.50 -8.32 -4.11
N SER A 90 -4.94 -7.11 -3.76
CA SER A 90 -4.15 -5.88 -3.87
C SER A 90 -3.51 -5.47 -2.54
N PHE A 91 -3.74 -6.21 -1.45
CA PHE A 91 -3.20 -5.88 -0.14
C PHE A 91 -1.71 -6.19 -0.04
N SER A 92 -0.95 -5.29 0.58
CA SER A 92 0.50 -5.43 0.77
C SER A 92 0.89 -6.67 1.57
N THR A 93 0.00 -7.15 2.45
CA THR A 93 0.19 -8.38 3.23
C THR A 93 0.19 -9.64 2.37
N VAL A 94 -0.34 -9.59 1.15
CA VAL A 94 -0.22 -10.67 0.15
C VAL A 94 0.86 -10.33 -0.89
N ILE A 95 0.91 -9.10 -1.39
CA ILE A 95 1.84 -8.73 -2.47
C ILE A 95 3.30 -8.77 -2.03
N ALA A 96 3.66 -8.21 -0.86
CA ALA A 96 5.07 -8.14 -0.46
C ALA A 96 5.69 -9.53 -0.18
N PRO A 97 5.00 -10.46 0.50
CA PRO A 97 5.53 -11.83 0.68
C PRO A 97 5.55 -12.65 -0.62
N THR A 98 4.71 -12.34 -1.61
CA THR A 98 4.62 -13.12 -2.87
C THR A 98 5.50 -12.58 -4.00
N ALA A 99 5.95 -11.33 -3.91
CA ALA A 99 6.90 -10.71 -4.84
C ALA A 99 8.18 -11.54 -5.13
N PRO A 100 8.79 -12.27 -4.17
CA PRO A 100 9.94 -13.13 -4.48
C PRO A 100 9.58 -14.45 -5.19
N PHE A 101 8.30 -14.86 -5.23
CA PHE A 101 7.87 -16.12 -5.85
C PHE A 101 7.48 -15.95 -7.31
N PHE A 102 6.93 -14.78 -7.65
CA PHE A 102 6.34 -14.49 -8.96
C PHE A 102 7.02 -13.29 -9.60
N ASN A 103 7.26 -13.39 -10.91
CA ASN A 103 7.78 -12.30 -11.72
C ASN A 103 6.70 -11.77 -12.67
N GLY A 104 6.79 -10.48 -12.99
CA GLY A 104 5.94 -9.83 -13.99
C GLY A 104 6.64 -9.74 -15.35
N LEU A 105 5.94 -9.24 -16.37
CA LEU A 105 6.62 -8.83 -17.61
C LEU A 105 7.56 -7.65 -17.35
N THR A 106 7.11 -6.72 -16.52
CA THR A 106 7.85 -5.56 -16.03
C THR A 106 7.74 -5.47 -14.52
N LYS A 107 8.58 -4.63 -13.91
CA LYS A 107 8.53 -4.30 -12.48
C LYS A 107 8.70 -2.79 -12.27
N PRO A 108 8.14 -2.21 -11.19
CA PRO A 108 8.37 -0.81 -10.89
C PRO A 108 9.83 -0.55 -10.50
N GLY A 109 10.43 0.47 -11.10
CA GLY A 109 11.69 1.06 -10.67
C GLY A 109 11.53 1.99 -9.47
N LEU A 110 12.62 2.66 -9.09
CA LEU A 110 12.63 3.53 -7.91
C LEU A 110 11.71 4.75 -8.07
N ASN A 111 11.52 5.23 -9.30
CA ASN A 111 10.62 6.35 -9.61
C ASN A 111 9.29 5.86 -10.24
N LEU A 112 8.93 4.58 -10.02
CA LEU A 112 7.74 3.92 -10.57
C LEU A 112 7.74 3.79 -12.10
N GLU A 113 8.88 4.02 -12.75
CA GLU A 113 9.06 3.70 -14.16
C GLU A 113 9.01 2.19 -14.38
N PRO A 114 8.46 1.71 -15.52
CA PRO A 114 8.49 0.29 -15.83
C PRO A 114 9.91 -0.13 -16.20
N LEU A 115 10.48 -1.06 -15.42
CA LEU A 115 11.76 -1.70 -15.69
C LEU A 115 11.57 -3.13 -16.20
N PRO A 116 12.53 -3.66 -16.98
CA PRO A 116 12.52 -5.06 -17.41
C PRO A 116 12.47 -6.04 -16.23
N ASP A 117 11.62 -7.06 -16.38
CA ASP A 117 11.62 -8.28 -15.54
C ASP A 117 11.68 -9.51 -16.46
N LEU A 118 10.58 -10.26 -16.66
CA LEU A 118 10.55 -11.38 -17.61
C LEU A 118 10.66 -10.92 -19.08
N ALA A 119 10.16 -9.73 -19.40
CA ALA A 119 10.36 -9.13 -20.71
C ALA A 119 11.67 -8.30 -20.71
N GLU A 120 12.53 -8.52 -21.71
CA GLU A 120 13.76 -7.74 -21.88
C GLU A 120 13.51 -6.41 -22.60
N SER A 121 12.46 -6.33 -23.41
CA SER A 121 12.03 -5.12 -24.11
C SER A 121 10.58 -5.25 -24.53
N TRP A 122 9.94 -4.12 -24.83
CA TRP A 122 8.59 -4.09 -25.38
C TRP A 122 8.40 -2.89 -26.29
N THR A 123 7.45 -3.00 -27.21
CA THR A 123 7.02 -1.92 -28.11
C THR A 123 5.51 -1.79 -28.05
N SER A 124 5.01 -0.59 -28.32
CA SER A 124 3.59 -0.31 -28.45
C SER A 124 3.27 0.27 -29.83
N THR A 125 2.05 0.07 -30.30
CA THR A 125 1.54 0.83 -31.45
C THR A 125 1.42 2.33 -31.10
N PRO A 126 1.39 3.23 -32.10
CA PRO A 126 1.29 4.67 -31.84
C PRO A 126 0.04 5.09 -31.04
N ASP A 127 -1.04 4.32 -31.15
CA ASP A 127 -2.29 4.50 -30.41
C ASP A 127 -2.31 3.80 -29.04
N GLY A 128 -1.25 3.04 -28.70
CA GLY A 128 -1.08 2.38 -27.41
C GLY A 128 -2.00 1.18 -27.15
N THR A 129 -2.72 0.70 -28.17
CA THR A 129 -3.72 -0.38 -28.02
C THR A 129 -3.13 -1.78 -28.14
N GLN A 130 -1.96 -1.92 -28.76
CA GLN A 130 -1.25 -3.19 -28.90
C GLN A 130 0.17 -3.07 -28.36
N TRP A 131 0.58 -4.07 -27.59
CA TRP A 131 1.90 -4.16 -26.97
C TRP A 131 2.53 -5.50 -27.33
N THR A 132 3.78 -5.45 -27.78
CA THR A 132 4.58 -6.65 -28.07
C THR A 132 5.73 -6.73 -27.09
N PHE A 133 5.82 -7.83 -26.35
CA PHE A 133 6.88 -8.08 -25.36
C PHE A 133 7.86 -9.11 -25.90
N LYS A 134 9.15 -8.83 -25.77
CA LYS A 134 10.22 -9.81 -26.03
C LYS A 134 10.63 -10.45 -24.71
N LEU A 135 10.35 -11.74 -24.56
CA LEU A 135 10.65 -12.48 -23.34
C LEU A 135 12.11 -12.91 -23.29
N ARG A 136 12.66 -12.96 -22.07
CA ARG A 136 13.98 -13.55 -21.81
C ARG A 136 13.97 -15.04 -22.18
N LYS A 137 15.06 -15.51 -22.77
CA LYS A 137 15.23 -16.92 -23.16
C LYS A 137 15.79 -17.75 -22.02
N GLY A 138 15.43 -19.03 -21.97
CA GLY A 138 15.99 -20.00 -21.03
C GLY A 138 15.48 -19.86 -19.60
N ILE A 139 14.44 -19.05 -19.37
CA ILE A 139 13.75 -18.98 -18.08
C ILE A 139 12.97 -20.28 -17.87
N LYS A 140 12.93 -20.74 -16.62
CA LYS A 140 12.19 -21.93 -16.20
C LYS A 140 11.27 -21.57 -15.06
N TRP A 141 10.16 -22.27 -14.97
CA TRP A 141 9.32 -22.32 -13.79
C TRP A 141 10.04 -23.05 -12.65
N HIS A 142 9.50 -22.91 -11.44
CA HIS A 142 10.07 -23.56 -10.24
C HIS A 142 10.06 -25.09 -10.31
N ASP A 143 9.21 -25.69 -11.14
CA ASP A 143 9.16 -27.13 -11.42
C ASP A 143 10.16 -27.59 -12.51
N GLY A 144 10.92 -26.65 -13.08
CA GLY A 144 11.92 -26.90 -14.13
C GLY A 144 11.39 -26.85 -15.56
N GLN A 145 10.07 -26.69 -15.77
CA GLN A 145 9.49 -26.55 -17.10
C GLN A 145 9.92 -25.22 -17.75
N PRO A 146 10.10 -25.17 -19.08
CA PRO A 146 10.45 -23.93 -19.77
C PRO A 146 9.32 -22.89 -19.64
N PHE A 147 9.70 -21.64 -19.42
CA PHE A 147 8.81 -20.49 -19.55
C PHE A 147 8.72 -20.09 -21.03
N THR A 148 7.50 -20.04 -21.57
CA THR A 148 7.22 -19.77 -22.99
C THR A 148 6.12 -18.75 -23.16
#